data_AF-A0A2V8QIS3-F1
#
_entry.id   AF-A0A2V8QIS3-F1
#
_cell.length_a   1.000
_cell.length_b   1.000
_cell.length_c   1.000
_cell.angle_alpha   90.00
_cell.angle_beta   90.00
_cell.angle_gamma   90.00
#
_symmetry.space_group_name_H-M   'P 1'
#
loop_
_entity.id
_entity.type
_entity.pdbx_description
1 polymer ?
#
loop_
_entity_poly.entity_id
_entity_poly.type
_entity_poly.pdbx_seq_one_letter_code
_entity_poly.pdbx_strand_id
1 'polypeptide(L)' 'MSTPKPVEQPAQVAMLQLISGFWISRGVFVVAKLGIPDLLASGAKTAEELAQLTDVHAPSLFRIL' A
#
# COMPACT_ATOMS: atom_id res chain seq x y z
N MET A 1 32.50 13.40 -10.88
CA MET A 1 31.11 13.05 -10.53
C MET A 1 31.13 11.65 -9.93
N SER A 2 31.08 11.53 -8.60
CA SER A 2 31.10 10.21 -7.94
C SER A 2 29.72 9.56 -8.07
N THR A 3 29.64 8.44 -8.78
CA THR A 3 28.46 7.58 -8.82
C THR A 3 28.25 6.96 -7.44
N PRO A 4 27.02 6.97 -6.88
CA PRO A 4 26.77 6.31 -5.61
C PRO A 4 26.98 4.79 -5.80
N LYS A 5 27.85 4.19 -4.97
CA LYS A 5 27.98 2.73 -4.91
C LYS A 5 26.65 2.14 -4.44
N PRO A 6 26.16 1.04 -5.04
CA PRO A 6 25.01 0.33 -4.53
C PRO A 6 25.27 -0.02 -3.06
N VAL A 7 24.35 0.39 -2.18
CA VAL A 7 24.40 -0.02 -0.78
C VAL A 7 24.10 -1.51 -0.76
N GLU A 8 25.15 -2.32 -0.65
CA GLU A 8 25.03 -3.77 -0.52
C GLU A 8 24.32 -4.05 0.81
N GLN A 9 23.00 -4.29 0.74
CA GLN A 9 22.20 -4.58 1.92
C GLN A 9 22.59 -5.94 2.50
N PRO A 10 22.70 -6.06 3.84
CA PRO A 10 22.93 -7.35 4.47
C PRO A 10 21.88 -8.37 4.01
N ALA A 11 22.30 -9.61 3.77
CA ALA A 11 21.42 -10.67 3.21
C ALA A 11 20.12 -10.86 4.01
N GLN A 12 20.17 -10.65 5.33
CA GLN A 12 19.03 -10.72 6.24
C GLN A 12 18.01 -9.61 5.96
N VAL A 13 18.47 -8.41 5.63
CA VAL A 13 17.63 -7.27 5.27
C VAL A 13 16.98 -7.49 3.91
N ALA A 14 17.75 -7.97 2.92
CA ALA A 14 17.22 -8.30 1.61
C ALA A 14 16.14 -9.40 1.68
N MET A 15 16.38 -10.47 2.45
CA MET A 15 15.40 -11.51 2.72
C MET A 15 14.14 -10.96 3.39
N LEU A 16 14.29 -10.08 4.40
CA LEU A 16 13.15 -9.45 5.06
C LEU A 16 12.31 -8.61 4.09
N GLN A 17 12.93 -7.89 3.15
CA GLN A 17 12.22 -7.14 2.10
C GLN A 17 11.44 -8.05 1.16
N LEU A 18 12.01 -9.18 0.74
CA LEU A 18 11.31 -10.14 -0.11
C LEU A 18 10.11 -10.75 0.61
N ILE A 19 10.27 -11.08 1.90
CA ILE A 19 9.18 -11.64 2.73
C ILE A 19 8.08 -10.59 2.97
N SER A 20 8.46 -9.34 3.27
CA SER A 20 7.50 -8.27 3.56
C SER A 20 6.82 -7.71 2.30
N GLY A 21 7.40 -7.93 1.11
CA GLY A 21 6.81 -7.51 -0.16
C GLY A 21 5.38 -8.05 -0.38
N PHE A 22 5.07 -9.21 0.20
CA PHE A 22 3.70 -9.76 0.21
C PHE A 22 2.67 -8.78 0.80
N TRP A 23 3.02 -8.03 1.85
CA TRP A 23 2.09 -7.09 2.49
C TRP A 23 1.73 -5.94 1.55
N ILE A 24 2.71 -5.41 0.82
CA ILE A 24 2.50 -4.35 -0.17
C ILE A 24 1.62 -4.88 -1.31
N SER A 25 1.97 -6.02 -1.90
CA SER A 25 1.18 -6.61 -2.99
C SER A 25 -0.27 -6.88 -2.58
N ARG A 26 -0.50 -7.37 -1.35
CA ARG A 26 -1.84 -7.58 -0.81
C ARG A 26 -2.59 -6.27 -0.58
N GLY A 27 -1.94 -5.24 -0.06
CA GLY A 27 -2.52 -3.91 0.11
C GLY A 27 -3.01 -3.34 -1.21
N VAL A 28 -2.15 -3.33 -2.23
CA VAL A 28 -2.49 -2.87 -3.59
C VAL A 28 -3.65 -3.67 -4.17
N PHE A 29 -3.62 -5.00 -4.05
CA PHE A 29 -4.72 -5.85 -4.53
C PHE A 29 -6.05 -5.53 -3.84
N VAL A 30 -6.07 -5.37 -2.52
CA VAL A 30 -7.31 -5.09 -1.77
C VAL A 30 -7.88 -3.74 -2.16
N VAL A 31 -7.05 -2.69 -2.22
CA VAL A 31 -7.46 -1.35 -2.61
C VAL A 31 -8.03 -1.32 -4.02
N ALA A 32 -7.38 -2.00 -4.98
CA ALA A 32 -7.88 -2.13 -6.34
C ALA A 32 -9.19 -2.94 -6.41
N LYS A 33 -9.29 -4.05 -5.66
CA LYS A 33 -10.51 -4.87 -5.62
C LYS A 33 -11.72 -4.14 -5.05
N LEU A 34 -11.49 -3.20 -4.12
CA LEU A 34 -12.53 -2.35 -3.54
C LEU A 34 -12.93 -1.17 -4.45
N GLY A 35 -12.27 -0.98 -5.61
CA GLY A 35 -12.57 0.13 -6.52
C GLY A 35 -12.15 1.50 -5.99
N ILE A 36 -11.28 1.55 -4.98
CA ILE A 36 -10.84 2.81 -4.37
C ILE A 36 -10.14 3.76 -5.36
N PRO A 37 -9.30 3.29 -6.31
CA PRO A 37 -8.71 4.18 -7.31
C PRO A 37 -9.75 4.95 -8.11
N ASP A 38 -10.86 4.29 -8.46
CA ASP A 38 -11.97 4.91 -9.20
C ASP A 38 -12.71 5.93 -8.33
N LEU A 39 -12.91 5.63 -7.04
CA LEU A 39 -13.51 6.58 -6.09
C LEU A 39 -12.64 7.84 -5.92
N LEU A 40 -11.31 7.67 -5.85
CA LEU A 40 -10.35 8.75 -5.72
C LEU A 40 -10.15 9.56 -7.01
N ALA A 41 -10.50 9.02 -8.17
CA ALA A 41 -10.45 9.75 -9.44
C ALA A 41 -11.38 10.99 -9.43
N SER A 42 -12.43 10.96 -8.60
CA SER A 42 -13.35 12.10 -8.40
C SER A 42 -12.82 13.19 -7.46
N GLY A 43 -11.70 12.94 -6.77
CA GLY A 43 -11.11 13.83 -5.77
C GLY A 43 -10.67 13.10 -4.51
N ALA A 44 -9.90 13.81 -3.68
CA ALA A 44 -9.45 13.29 -2.38
C ALA A 44 -10.65 12.93 -1.49
N LYS A 45 -10.53 11.82 -0.76
CA LYS A 45 -11.53 11.32 0.20
C LYS A 45 -10.84 10.84 1.47
N THR A 46 -11.54 10.91 2.59
CA THR A 46 -11.06 10.33 3.85
C THR A 46 -11.22 8.82 3.83
N ALA A 47 -10.51 8.13 4.73
CA ALA A 47 -10.67 6.69 4.90
C ALA A 47 -12.09 6.32 5.33
N GLU A 48 -12.76 7.17 6.13
CA GLU A 48 -14.16 7.00 6.54
C GLU A 48 -15.12 7.10 5.36
N GLU A 49 -14.94 8.07 4.47
CA GLU A 49 -15.76 8.22 3.26
C GLU A 49 -15.60 7.01 2.33
N LEU A 50 -14.35 6.57 2.10
CA LEU A 50 -14.07 5.38 1.30
C LEU A 50 -14.66 4.12 1.93
N ALA A 51 -14.59 3.99 3.24
CA ALA A 51 -15.14 2.86 3.96
C ALA A 51 -16.66 2.79 3.86
N GLN A 52 -17.35 3.93 3.92
CA GLN A 52 -18.80 4.00 3.68
C GLN A 52 -19.16 3.63 2.24
N LEU A 53 -18.40 4.12 1.26
CA LEU A 53 -18.65 3.85 -0.17
C LEU A 53 -18.38 2.38 -0.57
N THR A 54 -17.53 1.69 0.18
CA THR A 54 -17.12 0.30 -0.11
C THR A 54 -17.69 -0.72 0.88
N ASP A 55 -18.48 -0.28 1.86
CA ASP A 55 -19.06 -1.09 2.94
C ASP A 55 -18.00 -1.93 3.69
N VAL A 56 -16.91 -1.29 4.10
CA VAL A 56 -15.83 -1.92 4.85
C VAL A 56 -15.53 -1.22 6.17
N HIS A 57 -14.75 -1.87 7.04
CA HIS A 57 -14.35 -1.31 8.32
C HIS A 57 -13.30 -0.19 8.15
N ALA A 58 -13.65 1.05 8.50
CA ALA A 58 -12.80 2.22 8.30
C ALA A 58 -11.42 2.14 8.97
N PRO A 59 -11.26 1.73 10.25
CA PRO A 59 -9.93 1.59 10.86
C PRO A 59 -9.05 0.55 10.17
N SER A 60 -9.64 -0.50 9.59
CA SER A 60 -8.87 -1.49 8.83
C SER A 60 -8.42 -0.93 7.49
N LEU A 61 -9.29 -0.17 6.82
CA LEU A 61 -8.98 0.48 5.56
C LEU A 61 -7.88 1.54 5.75
N PHE A 62 -7.96 2.35 6.81
CA PHE A 62 -6.93 3.33 7.17
C PHE A 62 -5.55 2.73 7.41
N ARG A 63 -5.46 1.46 7.84
CA ARG A 63 -4.15 0.79 8.03
C ARG A 63 -3.51 0.32 6.72
N ILE A 64 -4.30 0.24 5.63
CA ILE A 64 -3.84 -0.22 4.32
C ILE A 64 -3.50 0.96 3.41
N LEU A 65 -4.25 2.06 3.51
CA LEU A 65 -4.03 3.31 2.78
C LEU A 65 -2.82 4.08 3.33
#